data_AF-A0A661Z113-F1
#
_entry.id   AF-A0A661Z113-F1
#
_cell.length_a   1.000
_cell.length_b   1.000
_cell.length_c   1.000
_cell.angle_alpha   90.00
_cell.angle_beta   90.00
_cell.angle_gamma   90.00
#
_symmetry.space_group_name_H-M   'P 1'
#
loop_
_entity.id
_entity.type
_entity.pdbx_description
1 polymer ?
#
loop_
_entity_poly.entity_id
_entity_poly.type
_entity_poly.pdbx_seq_one_letter_code
_entity_poly.pdbx_strand_id
1 'polypeptide(L)'
;IIDNAGFHSLAKYDIPENIILIRIPAYSPELNPSEKMWAYIKQFYKNRVFDNLDNVKNWLHDFVRENITIEIVKSITHHHFFLNDFYNVF
;
A
#
# COMPACT_ATOMS: atom_id res chain seq x y z
N ILE A 1 7.67 3.42 -3.16
CA ILE A 1 8.10 2.41 -2.17
C ILE A 1 7.76 1.04 -2.73
N ILE A 2 8.67 0.08 -2.68
CA ILE A 2 8.47 -1.25 -3.26
C ILE A 2 9.15 -2.32 -2.41
N ASP A 3 8.49 -3.47 -2.24
CA ASP A 3 9.06 -4.63 -1.57
C ASP A 3 9.90 -5.49 -2.52
N ASN A 4 10.42 -6.62 -2.02
CA ASN A 4 11.31 -7.51 -2.76
C ASN A 4 10.57 -8.71 -3.40
N ALA A 5 9.27 -8.61 -3.66
CA ALA A 5 8.54 -9.65 -4.38
C ALA A 5 9.14 -9.92 -5.76
N GLY A 6 9.17 -11.19 -6.19
CA GLY A 6 9.84 -11.59 -7.43
C GLY A 6 9.30 -10.89 -8.69
N PHE A 7 8.03 -10.49 -8.71
CA PHE A 7 7.42 -9.73 -9.80
C PHE A 7 7.80 -8.24 -9.82
N HIS A 8 8.47 -7.73 -8.78
CA HIS A 8 9.10 -6.40 -8.76
C HIS A 8 10.56 -6.42 -9.25
N SER A 9 11.05 -7.56 -9.76
CA SER A 9 12.32 -7.61 -10.47
C SER A 9 12.18 -6.92 -11.83
N LEU A 10 12.98 -5.89 -12.05
CA LEU A 10 12.91 -5.01 -13.23
C LEU A 10 13.59 -5.60 -14.47
N ALA A 11 13.81 -6.92 -14.50
CA ALA A 11 14.58 -7.57 -15.55
C ALA A 11 13.95 -7.45 -16.96
N LYS A 12 12.73 -6.90 -17.07
CA LYS A 12 11.96 -6.83 -18.31
C LYS A 12 11.40 -5.45 -18.64
N TYR A 13 11.58 -4.42 -17.81
CA TYR A 13 10.94 -3.12 -18.00
C TYR A 13 11.81 -1.95 -17.55
N ASP A 14 11.87 -0.91 -18.37
CA ASP A 14 12.48 0.38 -18.03
C ASP A 14 11.55 1.17 -17.09
N ILE A 15 12.14 1.85 -16.11
CA ILE A 15 11.41 2.77 -15.23
C ILE A 15 11.34 4.15 -15.91
N PRO A 16 10.15 4.77 -16.03
CA PRO A 16 10.04 6.15 -16.50
C PRO A 16 10.88 7.13 -15.68
N GLU A 17 11.44 8.16 -16.32
CA GLU A 17 12.34 9.14 -15.67
C GLU A 17 11.71 9.86 -14.47
N ASN A 18 10.38 9.98 -14.43
CA ASN A 18 9.63 10.63 -13.37
C ASN A 18 9.19 9.68 -12.24
N ILE A 19 9.67 8.43 -12.22
CA ILE A 19 9.34 7.44 -11.19
C ILE A 19 10.63 6.93 -10.56
N ILE A 20 10.66 6.94 -9.22
CA ILE A 20 11.81 6.46 -8.46
C ILE A 20 11.36 5.39 -7.48
N LEU A 21 12.06 4.26 -7.52
CA LEU A 21 11.74 3.09 -6.70
C LEU A 21 12.64 3.06 -5.46
N ILE A 22 12.03 3.38 -4.32
CA ILE A 22 12.65 3.19 -3.00
C ILE A 22 12.34 1.78 -2.52
N ARG A 23 13.37 0.92 -2.46
CA ARG A 23 13.27 -0.46 -1.96
C ARG A 23 13.34 -0.49 -0.44
N ILE A 24 12.49 -1.30 0.18
CA ILE A 24 12.55 -1.57 1.61
C ILE A 24 13.36 -2.86 1.90
N PRO A 25 13.92 -3.02 3.12
CA PRO A 25 14.56 -4.25 3.54
C PRO A 25 13.62 -5.46 3.44
N ALA A 26 14.20 -6.65 3.27
CA ALA A 26 13.43 -7.89 3.31
C ALA A 26 12.75 -8.07 4.67
N TYR A 27 11.53 -8.60 4.68
CA TYR A 27 10.74 -8.87 5.89
C TYR A 27 10.40 -7.62 6.73
N SER A 28 10.30 -6.44 6.10
CA SER A 28 9.91 -5.18 6.75
C SER A 28 8.53 -4.67 6.33
N PRO A 29 7.43 -5.42 6.59
CA PRO A 29 6.07 -5.02 6.22
C PRO A 29 5.62 -3.69 6.86
N GLU A 30 6.20 -3.33 8.02
CA GLU A 30 5.96 -2.06 8.73
C GLU A 30 6.38 -0.83 7.93
N LEU A 31 7.30 -0.99 6.98
CA LEU A 31 7.75 0.05 6.07
C LEU A 31 6.92 0.11 4.79
N ASN A 32 6.05 -0.86 4.52
CA ASN A 32 5.23 -0.89 3.30
C ASN A 32 3.89 -0.16 3.53
N PRO A 33 3.66 1.03 2.93
CA PRO A 33 2.42 1.78 3.13
C PRO A 33 1.16 0.99 2.76
N SER A 34 1.25 0.17 1.71
CA SER A 34 0.13 -0.67 1.26
C SER A 34 -0.24 -1.72 2.29
N GLU A 35 0.74 -2.35 2.95
CA GLU A 35 0.47 -3.33 4.01
C GLU A 35 -0.15 -2.68 5.25
N LYS A 36 0.29 -1.47 5.62
CA LYS A 36 -0.32 -0.71 6.71
C LYS A 36 -1.79 -0.37 6.42
N MET A 37 -2.10 0.06 5.19
CA MET A 37 -3.49 0.29 4.76
C MET A 37 -4.31 -1.00 4.78
N TRP A 38 -3.76 -2.12 4.30
CA TRP A 38 -4.44 -3.41 4.37
C TRP A 38 -4.67 -3.87 5.80
N ALA A 39 -3.73 -3.66 6.71
CA ALA A 39 -3.89 -3.96 8.12
C ALA A 39 -5.05 -3.17 8.75
N TYR A 40 -5.21 -1.89 8.37
CA TYR A 40 -6.34 -1.05 8.78
C TYR A 40 -7.67 -1.56 8.23
N ILE A 41 -7.79 -1.75 6.91
CA ILE A 41 -9.02 -2.24 6.26
C ILE A 41 -9.46 -3.59 6.85
N LYS A 42 -8.48 -4.49 7.13
CA LYS A 42 -8.73 -5.80 7.74
C LYS A 42 -9.38 -5.76 9.11
N GLN A 43 -9.35 -4.63 9.82
CA GLN A 43 -10.04 -4.52 11.10
C GLN A 43 -11.56 -4.49 10.95
N PHE A 44 -12.08 -4.10 9.78
CA PHE A 44 -13.50 -3.82 9.57
C PHE A 44 -14.30 -4.95 8.92
N TYR A 45 -13.64 -6.00 8.44
CA TYR A 45 -14.32 -7.21 7.94
C TYR A 45 -13.95 -8.48 8.70
N LYS A 46 -13.33 -8.34 9.89
CA LYS A 46 -13.08 -9.49 10.77
C LYS A 46 -14.38 -10.25 11.03
N ASN A 47 -14.32 -11.57 10.96
CA ASN A 47 -15.44 -12.47 11.17
C ASN A 47 -16.61 -12.31 10.17
N ARG A 48 -16.36 -11.71 9.00
CA ARG A 48 -17.32 -11.66 7.91
C ARG A 48 -17.00 -12.75 6.88
N VAL A 49 -18.01 -13.52 6.51
CA VAL A 49 -17.94 -14.48 5.39
C VAL A 49 -18.74 -13.89 4.23
N PHE A 50 -18.20 -14.01 3.02
CA PHE A 50 -18.84 -13.57 1.79
C PHE A 50 -19.15 -14.78 0.93
N ASP A 51 -20.35 -14.83 0.35
CA ASP A 51 -20.80 -15.99 -0.44
C ASP A 51 -20.02 -16.19 -1.73
N ASN A 52 -19.47 -15.11 -2.29
CA ASN A 52 -18.71 -15.13 -3.52
C ASN A 52 -17.72 -13.96 -3.58
N LEU A 53 -16.84 -14.01 -4.58
CA LEU A 53 -15.79 -13.02 -4.79
C LEU A 53 -16.36 -11.61 -5.09
N ASP A 54 -17.48 -11.52 -5.78
CA ASP A 54 -18.06 -10.21 -6.16
C ASP A 54 -18.61 -9.47 -4.94
N ASN A 55 -19.16 -10.20 -3.96
CA ASN A 55 -19.57 -9.63 -2.68
C ASN A 55 -18.37 -9.04 -1.91
N VAL A 56 -17.20 -9.70 -1.93
CA VAL A 56 -15.97 -9.16 -1.32
C VAL A 56 -15.51 -7.88 -2.02
N LYS A 57 -15.51 -7.89 -3.37
CA LYS A 57 -15.10 -6.74 -4.18
C LYS A 57 -15.99 -5.53 -3.95
N ASN A 58 -17.31 -5.72 -3.99
CA ASN A 58 -18.29 -4.65 -3.77
C ASN A 58 -18.13 -4.07 -2.37
N TRP A 59 -18.02 -4.93 -1.35
CA TRP A 59 -17.79 -4.46 0.01
C TRP A 59 -16.50 -3.63 0.14
N LEU A 60 -15.40 -4.12 -0.42
CA LEU A 60 -14.11 -3.41 -0.36
C LEU A 60 -14.19 -2.06 -1.09
N HIS A 61 -14.83 -2.02 -2.26
CA HIS A 61 -15.04 -0.79 -3.03
C HIS A 61 -15.81 0.25 -2.21
N ASP A 62 -16.96 -0.14 -1.66
CA ASP A 62 -17.82 0.76 -0.89
C ASP A 62 -17.14 1.19 0.40
N PHE A 63 -16.48 0.27 1.10
CA PHE A 63 -15.71 0.57 2.31
C PHE A 63 -14.63 1.63 2.03
N VAL A 64 -13.83 1.45 0.97
CA VAL A 64 -12.79 2.41 0.59
C VAL A 64 -13.39 3.76 0.23
N ARG A 65 -14.44 3.77 -0.60
CA ARG A 65 -15.10 5.00 -1.05
C ARG A 65 -15.70 5.81 0.10
N GLU A 66 -16.30 5.14 1.07
CA GLU A 66 -17.08 5.79 2.13
C GLU A 66 -16.24 6.11 3.38
N ASN A 67 -15.20 5.31 3.68
CA ASN A 67 -14.51 5.35 4.97
C ASN A 67 -13.03 5.74 4.87
N ILE A 68 -12.41 5.70 3.70
CA ILE A 68 -10.98 6.01 3.56
C ILE A 68 -10.81 7.44 3.05
N THR A 69 -10.49 8.36 3.97
CA THR A 69 -10.20 9.76 3.65
C THR A 69 -8.71 10.01 3.43
N ILE A 70 -8.38 11.18 2.87
CA ILE A 70 -6.99 11.61 2.66
C ILE A 70 -6.24 11.71 4.00
N GLU A 71 -6.91 12.18 5.06
CA GLU A 71 -6.35 12.31 6.41
C GLU A 71 -6.02 10.94 6.99
N ILE A 72 -6.90 9.95 6.80
CA ILE A 72 -6.66 8.57 7.23
C ILE A 72 -5.46 7.99 6.48
N VAL A 73 -5.43 8.10 5.14
CA VAL A 73 -4.29 7.63 4.34
C VAL A 73 -2.99 8.26 4.85
N LYS A 74 -2.95 9.59 4.97
CA LYS A 74 -1.76 10.31 5.46
C LYS A 74 -1.34 9.84 6.86
N SER A 75 -2.27 9.71 7.80
CA SER A 75 -1.96 9.29 9.17
C SER A 75 -1.38 7.86 9.23
N ILE A 76 -1.84 6.97 8.37
CA ILE A 76 -1.38 5.56 8.32
C ILE A 76 -0.05 5.45 7.58
N THR A 77 0.11 6.14 6.45
CA THR A 77 1.25 5.95 5.55
C THR A 77 2.41 6.90 5.80
N HIS A 78 2.22 7.94 6.63
CA HIS A 78 3.31 8.86 6.99
C HIS A 78 4.47 8.09 7.65
N HIS A 79 5.67 8.28 7.10
CA HIS A 79 6.90 7.71 7.63
C HIS A 79 8.08 8.65 7.33
N HIS A 80 8.84 9.01 8.36
CA HIS A 80 9.92 10.00 8.25
C HIS A 80 11.02 9.58 7.25
N PHE A 81 11.38 8.29 7.17
CA PHE A 81 12.32 7.77 6.16
C PHE A 81 11.95 8.19 4.74
N PHE A 82 10.68 8.04 4.34
CA PHE A 82 10.25 8.33 2.97
C PHE A 82 10.10 9.81 2.66
N LEU A 83 9.88 10.65 3.68
CA LEU A 83 9.88 12.09 3.49
C LEU A 83 11.29 12.59 3.15
N ASN A 84 12.29 12.11 3.87
CA ASN A 84 13.68 12.44 3.59
C ASN A 84 14.09 11.94 2.21
N ASP A 85 13.74 10.69 1.86
CA ASP A 85 14.02 10.14 0.54
C ASP A 85 13.36 10.97 -0.57
N PHE A 86 12.11 11.42 -0.37
CA PHE A 86 11.42 12.26 -1.34
C PHE A 86 12.15 13.59 -1.56
N TYR A 87 12.47 14.33 -0.50
CA TYR A 87 13.11 15.65 -0.59
C TYR A 87 14.57 15.61 -1.07
N ASN A 88 15.25 14.47 -0.91
CA ASN A 88 16.63 14.31 -1.40
C ASN A 88 16.69 13.96 -2.89
N VAL A 89 15.56 13.54 -3.47
CA VAL A 89 15.49 12.95 -4.81
C VAL A 89 14.72 13.85 -5.77
N PHE A 90 13.69 14.55 -5.30
CA PHE A 90 12.85 15.48 -6.06
C PHE A 90 12.99 16.90 -5.50
#